data_AF-A0A972Q840-F1
#
_entry.id   AF-A0A972Q840-F1
#
_cell.length_a   1.000
_cell.length_b   1.000
_cell.length_c   1.000
_cell.angle_alpha   90.00
_cell.angle_beta   90.00
_cell.angle_gamma   90.00
#
_symmetry.space_group_name_H-M   'P 1'
#
loop_
_entity.id
_entity.type
_entity.pdbx_description
1 polymer ?
#
loop_
_entity_poly.entity_id
_entity_poly.type
_entity_poly.pdbx_seq_one_letter_code
_entity_poly.pdbx_strand_id
1 'polypeptide(L)'
;VRGALIKEKAYPKELDIRGQGPRIGVFVCHCGINIGGVVDVKEVVEYAKTLPNVVYADENLYTCSQDTQQIMKDKIKEHNLNRVVVASCSPRTHEALFQETIKEAGLNPYLFEMGNIRDQCSWVHMKQPKEATSKAKDLVRMTVAKTRFKRPLERIASDVMQQALVIGGGVAGMTAALSIANNGFQTYLVEKEAELGGNLRNIHFDISGQEIRNKLENLKKQVQNNKHINIYLNSYVKEIEGYVGNFNSKLKTQNSKL
;
A
#
# COMPACT_ATOMS: atom_id res chain seq x y z
N VAL A 1 -21.23 16.26 10.50
CA VAL A 1 -22.09 15.25 9.83
C VAL A 1 -21.17 14.20 9.19
N ARG A 2 -21.44 12.90 9.40
CA ARG A 2 -20.65 11.81 8.79
C ARG A 2 -20.65 11.97 7.26
N GLY A 3 -19.50 11.77 6.64
CA GLY A 3 -19.35 11.88 5.18
C GLY A 3 -19.24 13.29 4.62
N ALA A 4 -19.41 14.34 5.43
CA ALA A 4 -19.39 15.73 4.95
C ALA A 4 -18.02 16.22 4.41
N LEU A 5 -16.94 15.49 4.70
CA LEU A 5 -15.59 15.79 4.20
C LEU A 5 -15.15 14.85 3.06
N ILE A 6 -16.02 13.92 2.63
CA ILE A 6 -15.70 13.03 1.51
C ILE A 6 -15.74 13.86 0.23
N LYS A 7 -14.60 13.97 -0.44
CA LYS A 7 -14.48 14.54 -1.78
C LYS A 7 -14.01 13.45 -2.72
N GLU A 8 -14.77 13.19 -3.78
CA GLU A 8 -14.33 12.29 -4.83
C GLU A 8 -13.20 12.96 -5.61
N LYS A 9 -12.05 12.28 -5.72
CA LYS A 9 -10.93 12.79 -6.50
C LYS A 9 -11.27 12.62 -7.98
N ALA A 10 -11.41 13.73 -8.69
CA ALA A 10 -11.65 13.73 -10.13
C ALA A 10 -10.34 13.41 -10.88
N TYR A 11 -10.44 12.56 -11.90
CA TYR A 11 -9.36 12.23 -12.83
C TYR A 11 -9.72 12.70 -14.24
N PRO A 12 -8.73 12.99 -15.10
CA PRO A 12 -9.01 13.18 -16.52
C PRO A 12 -9.63 11.90 -17.11
N LYS A 13 -10.37 12.07 -18.22
CA LYS A 13 -10.91 10.94 -18.98
C LYS A 13 -9.78 10.00 -19.38
N GLU A 14 -9.97 8.70 -19.19
CA GLU A 14 -9.01 7.69 -19.62
C GLU A 14 -8.82 7.77 -21.15
N LEU A 15 -7.56 7.79 -21.57
CA LEU A 15 -7.15 7.83 -22.97
C LEU A 15 -7.47 6.49 -23.63
N ASP A 16 -8.16 6.53 -24.76
CA ASP A 16 -8.40 5.34 -25.56
C ASP A 16 -7.16 4.99 -26.38
N ILE A 17 -6.54 3.88 -26.01
CA ILE A 17 -5.32 3.38 -26.62
C ILE A 17 -5.56 2.17 -27.53
N ARG A 18 -6.83 1.81 -27.79
CA ARG A 18 -7.17 0.69 -28.68
C ARG A 18 -6.62 0.94 -30.09
N GLY A 19 -6.10 -0.11 -30.72
CA GLY A 19 -5.49 -0.02 -32.05
C GLY A 19 -4.11 0.65 -32.09
N GLN A 20 -3.59 1.18 -30.97
CA GLN A 20 -2.26 1.76 -30.90
C GLN A 20 -1.22 0.70 -30.52
N GLY A 21 -0.07 0.70 -31.20
CA GLY A 21 1.09 -0.09 -30.78
C GLY A 21 1.68 0.42 -29.45
N PRO A 22 2.46 -0.39 -28.71
CA PRO A 22 3.07 0.06 -27.47
C PRO A 22 4.03 1.24 -27.69
N ARG A 23 3.90 2.26 -26.85
CA ARG A 23 4.76 3.46 -26.76
C ARG A 23 5.14 3.63 -25.30
N ILE A 24 6.32 3.13 -24.95
CA ILE A 24 6.77 2.94 -23.56
C ILE A 24 7.70 4.08 -23.17
N GLY A 25 7.42 4.72 -22.02
CA GLY A 25 8.37 5.57 -21.32
C GLY A 25 9.06 4.81 -20.19
N VAL A 26 10.39 4.84 -20.14
CA VAL A 26 11.19 4.19 -19.09
C VAL A 26 11.84 5.26 -18.20
N PHE A 27 11.52 5.25 -16.91
CA PHE A 27 12.10 6.19 -15.94
C PHE A 27 12.99 5.42 -14.96
N VAL A 28 14.30 5.68 -14.98
CA VAL A 28 15.29 4.97 -14.14
C VAL A 28 15.66 5.85 -12.95
N CYS A 29 15.54 5.33 -11.74
CA CYS A 29 15.75 6.09 -10.51
C CYS A 29 17.17 5.90 -9.96
N HIS A 30 17.81 6.98 -9.52
CA HIS A 30 19.04 6.91 -8.72
C HIS A 30 18.77 6.59 -7.24
N CYS A 31 17.62 7.04 -6.72
CA CYS A 31 17.27 6.95 -5.30
C CYS A 31 18.39 7.52 -4.40
N GLY A 32 18.93 8.67 -4.80
CA GLY A 32 20.16 9.22 -4.26
C GLY A 32 21.33 8.27 -4.57
N ILE A 33 22.00 7.79 -3.53
CA ILE A 33 23.10 6.81 -3.68
C ILE A 33 22.64 5.35 -3.56
N ASN A 34 21.36 5.10 -3.27
CA ASN A 34 20.88 3.74 -3.02
C ASN A 34 20.90 2.87 -4.27
N ILE A 35 20.64 3.45 -5.45
CA ILE A 35 20.79 2.77 -6.75
C ILE A 35 22.01 3.35 -7.46
N GLY A 36 22.07 4.68 -7.62
CA GLY A 36 23.13 5.36 -8.35
C GLY A 36 24.54 5.23 -7.75
N GLY A 37 24.66 4.79 -6.50
CA GLY A 37 25.95 4.49 -5.88
C GLY A 37 26.53 3.11 -6.23
N VAL A 38 25.76 2.25 -6.91
CA VAL A 38 26.16 0.88 -7.27
C VAL A 38 25.91 0.58 -8.75
N VAL A 39 24.72 0.93 -9.23
CA VAL A 39 24.30 0.73 -10.62
C VAL A 39 24.61 1.99 -11.41
N ASP A 40 25.23 1.83 -12.58
CA ASP A 40 25.37 2.91 -13.56
C ASP A 40 24.01 3.17 -14.22
N VAL A 41 23.27 4.12 -13.66
CA VAL A 41 21.93 4.47 -14.10
C VAL A 41 21.92 5.03 -15.52
N LYS A 42 22.94 5.79 -15.91
CA LYS A 42 23.07 6.34 -17.27
C LYS A 42 23.19 5.22 -18.28
N GLU A 43 24.04 4.23 -17.99
CA GLU A 43 24.21 3.06 -18.85
C GLU A 43 22.91 2.24 -18.99
N VAL A 44 22.10 2.16 -17.92
CA VAL A 44 20.79 1.51 -17.95
C VAL A 44 19.79 2.30 -18.80
N VAL A 45 19.79 3.63 -18.72
CA VAL A 45 18.94 4.50 -19.57
C VAL A 45 19.30 4.35 -21.05
N GLU A 46 20.58 4.43 -21.40
CA GLU A 46 21.01 4.28 -22.80
C GLU A 46 20.65 2.91 -23.34
N TYR A 47 20.83 1.86 -22.54
CA TYR A 47 20.35 0.53 -22.90
C TYR A 47 18.84 0.47 -23.08
N ALA A 48 18.05 1.09 -22.19
CA ALA A 48 16.59 1.10 -22.29
C ALA A 48 16.09 1.74 -23.60
N LYS A 49 16.77 2.78 -24.12
CA LYS A 49 16.45 3.41 -25.41
C LYS A 49 16.56 2.45 -26.59
N THR A 50 17.36 1.39 -26.49
CA THR A 50 17.53 0.39 -27.56
C THR A 50 16.41 -0.66 -27.60
N LEU A 51 15.57 -0.72 -26.56
CA LEU A 51 14.57 -1.76 -26.42
C LEU A 51 13.34 -1.50 -27.32
N PRO A 52 12.71 -2.57 -27.86
CA PRO A 52 11.52 -2.42 -28.70
C PRO A 52 10.41 -1.64 -28.01
N ASN A 53 9.78 -0.72 -28.75
CA ASN A 53 8.66 0.11 -28.31
C ASN A 53 8.98 1.16 -27.22
N VAL A 54 10.23 1.28 -26.77
CA VAL A 54 10.65 2.39 -25.90
C VAL A 54 10.82 3.64 -26.76
N VAL A 55 9.99 4.65 -26.49
CA VAL A 55 10.00 5.93 -27.25
C VAL A 55 10.58 7.08 -26.42
N TYR A 56 10.71 6.88 -25.11
CA TYR A 56 11.33 7.81 -24.18
C TYR A 56 11.99 7.02 -23.06
N ALA A 57 13.21 7.39 -22.69
CA ALA A 57 13.85 6.88 -21.49
C ALA A 57 14.74 7.95 -20.85
N ASP A 58 14.65 8.09 -19.53
CA ASP A 58 15.38 9.12 -18.79
C ASP A 58 15.66 8.71 -17.35
N GLU A 59 16.62 9.38 -16.73
CA GLU A 59 17.00 9.18 -15.34
C GLU A 59 16.44 10.27 -14.42
N ASN A 60 16.17 9.93 -13.17
CA ASN A 60 15.74 10.90 -12.16
C ASN A 60 16.42 10.61 -10.82
N LEU A 61 16.75 11.68 -10.06
CA LEU A 61 17.36 11.51 -8.75
C LEU A 61 16.41 10.77 -7.78
N TYR A 62 15.15 11.21 -7.74
CA TYR A 62 14.08 10.59 -6.95
C TYR A 62 12.78 10.53 -7.76
N THR A 63 12.54 9.42 -8.45
CA THR A 63 11.34 9.26 -9.31
C THR A 63 10.02 9.42 -8.55
N CYS A 64 9.98 9.09 -7.25
CA CYS A 64 8.79 9.23 -6.41
C CYS A 64 8.54 10.65 -5.89
N SER A 65 9.45 11.61 -6.13
CA SER A 65 9.25 13.01 -5.72
C SER A 65 8.08 13.65 -6.46
N GLN A 66 7.43 14.65 -5.85
CA GLN A 66 6.29 15.33 -6.47
C GLN A 66 6.66 16.00 -7.79
N ASP A 67 7.83 16.64 -7.85
CA ASP A 67 8.32 17.30 -9.07
C ASP A 67 8.55 16.29 -10.20
N THR A 68 9.19 15.15 -9.91
CA THR A 68 9.39 14.10 -10.93
C THR A 68 8.08 13.45 -11.35
N GLN A 69 7.09 13.30 -10.45
CA GLN A 69 5.77 12.84 -10.83
C GLN A 69 5.10 13.81 -11.82
N GLN A 70 5.26 15.11 -11.63
CA GLN A 70 4.77 16.11 -12.58
C GLN A 70 5.48 15.98 -13.95
N ILE A 71 6.82 15.90 -13.94
CA ILE A 71 7.60 15.67 -15.16
C ILE A 71 7.16 14.40 -15.88
N MET A 72 6.92 13.30 -15.16
CA MET A 72 6.42 12.05 -15.74
C MET A 72 5.08 12.26 -16.45
N LYS A 73 4.13 12.97 -15.83
CA LYS A 73 2.84 13.30 -16.44
C LYS A 73 3.00 14.14 -17.71
N ASP A 74 3.94 15.07 -17.71
CA ASP A 74 4.21 15.92 -18.88
C ASP A 74 4.84 15.10 -20.00
N LYS A 75 5.81 14.23 -19.70
CA LYS A 75 6.44 13.31 -20.67
C LYS A 75 5.47 12.29 -21.25
N ILE A 76 4.48 11.84 -20.48
CA ILE A 76 3.39 11.00 -20.99
C ILE A 76 2.64 11.70 -22.13
N LYS A 77 2.33 12.99 -21.95
CA LYS A 77 1.64 13.80 -22.97
C LYS A 77 2.55 14.14 -24.13
N GLU A 78 3.74 14.66 -23.87
CA GLU A 78 4.72 15.10 -24.87
C GLU A 78 5.08 13.99 -25.86
N HIS A 79 5.35 12.78 -25.36
CA HIS A 79 5.78 11.66 -26.19
C HIS A 79 4.63 10.73 -26.61
N ASN A 80 3.38 11.07 -26.29
CA ASN A 80 2.21 10.23 -26.50
C ASN A 80 2.46 8.80 -25.97
N LEU A 81 2.91 8.70 -24.72
CA LEU A 81 3.15 7.42 -24.08
C LEU A 81 1.81 6.75 -23.77
N ASN A 82 1.73 5.45 -24.01
CA ASN A 82 0.58 4.64 -23.62
C ASN A 82 0.95 3.55 -22.60
N ARG A 83 2.23 3.45 -22.22
CA ARG A 83 2.75 2.54 -21.20
C ARG A 83 3.88 3.21 -20.44
N VAL A 84 4.01 2.91 -19.17
CA VAL A 84 5.07 3.48 -18.32
C VAL A 84 5.79 2.37 -17.56
N VAL A 85 7.12 2.43 -17.59
CA VAL A 85 8.01 1.60 -16.79
C VAL A 85 8.79 2.50 -15.84
N VAL A 86 8.82 2.16 -14.56
CA VAL A 86 9.73 2.80 -13.60
C VAL A 86 10.71 1.74 -13.07
N ALA A 87 12.00 1.94 -13.33
CA ALA A 87 13.06 1.11 -12.79
C ALA A 87 13.59 1.72 -11.50
N SER A 88 13.15 1.21 -10.34
CA SER A 88 13.51 1.77 -9.03
C SER A 88 13.45 0.73 -7.90
N CYS A 89 12.60 0.94 -6.90
CA CYS A 89 12.44 0.13 -5.71
C CYS A 89 11.40 -1.00 -5.88
N SER A 90 10.98 -1.59 -4.77
CA SER A 90 9.94 -2.62 -4.76
C SER A 90 8.56 -2.09 -5.17
N PRO A 91 7.80 -2.82 -6.02
CA PRO A 91 6.40 -2.47 -6.32
C PRO A 91 5.52 -2.44 -5.07
N ARG A 92 5.86 -3.23 -4.03
CA ARG A 92 5.15 -3.23 -2.74
C ARG A 92 5.13 -1.87 -2.05
N THR A 93 6.07 -0.98 -2.38
CA THR A 93 6.22 0.32 -1.73
C THR A 93 5.56 1.43 -2.54
N HIS A 94 5.87 1.54 -3.84
CA HIS A 94 5.51 2.72 -4.64
C HIS A 94 4.69 2.42 -5.90
N GLU A 95 4.28 1.18 -6.17
CA GLU A 95 3.45 0.89 -7.35
C GLU A 95 2.15 1.70 -7.34
N ALA A 96 1.44 1.73 -6.21
CA ALA A 96 0.20 2.51 -6.08
C ALA A 96 0.40 4.01 -6.34
N LEU A 97 1.56 4.56 -5.95
CA LEU A 97 1.92 5.96 -6.20
C LEU A 97 2.05 6.22 -7.71
N PHE A 98 2.83 5.41 -8.43
CA PHE A 98 3.03 5.62 -9.86
C PHE A 98 1.79 5.29 -10.70
N GLN A 99 1.01 4.28 -10.28
CA GLN A 99 -0.31 4.03 -10.89
C GLN A 99 -1.22 5.25 -10.78
N GLU A 100 -1.22 5.92 -9.62
CA GLU A 100 -1.94 7.16 -9.41
C GLU A 100 -1.40 8.29 -10.29
N THR A 101 -0.07 8.45 -10.38
CA THR A 101 0.59 9.45 -11.25
C THR A 101 0.18 9.29 -12.71
N ILE A 102 0.24 8.08 -13.26
CA ILE A 102 -0.12 7.88 -14.68
C ILE A 102 -1.64 8.03 -14.91
N LYS A 103 -2.46 7.73 -13.90
CA LYS A 103 -3.91 7.95 -13.93
C LYS A 103 -4.24 9.44 -13.97
N GLU A 104 -3.50 10.28 -13.25
CA GLU A 104 -3.58 11.74 -13.35
C GLU A 104 -3.15 12.27 -14.73
N ALA A 105 -2.37 11.51 -15.50
CA ALA A 105 -2.07 11.81 -16.91
C ALA A 105 -3.12 11.26 -17.90
N GLY A 106 -4.14 10.55 -17.43
CA GLY A 106 -5.19 9.95 -18.26
C GLY A 106 -4.88 8.53 -18.74
N LEU A 107 -3.79 7.89 -18.28
CA LEU A 107 -3.52 6.49 -18.61
C LEU A 107 -4.19 5.55 -17.60
N ASN A 108 -4.64 4.39 -18.09
CA ASN A 108 -5.14 3.34 -17.21
C ASN A 108 -4.01 2.87 -16.26
N PRO A 109 -4.25 2.76 -14.94
CA PRO A 109 -3.22 2.44 -13.97
C PRO A 109 -2.55 1.08 -14.22
N TYR A 110 -3.22 0.13 -14.87
CA TYR A 110 -2.67 -1.20 -15.16
C TYR A 110 -1.73 -1.22 -16.37
N LEU A 111 -1.48 -0.07 -16.99
CA LEU A 111 -0.49 0.13 -18.07
C LEU A 111 0.90 0.52 -17.54
N PHE A 112 1.04 0.61 -16.21
CA PHE A 112 2.27 0.83 -15.48
C PHE A 112 2.94 -0.51 -15.10
N GLU A 113 4.26 -0.62 -15.14
CA GLU A 113 5.02 -1.72 -14.52
C GLU A 113 6.29 -1.19 -13.85
N MET A 114 6.75 -1.89 -12.80
CA MET A 114 7.91 -1.49 -12.02
C MET A 114 9.05 -2.52 -12.11
N GLY A 115 10.24 -2.06 -12.50
CA GLY A 115 11.47 -2.86 -12.47
C GLY A 115 12.21 -2.63 -11.15
N ASN A 116 12.33 -3.65 -10.31
CA ASN A 116 12.99 -3.52 -9.02
C ASN A 116 14.51 -3.66 -9.15
N ILE A 117 15.20 -2.52 -9.32
CA ILE A 117 16.67 -2.45 -9.43
C ILE A 117 17.35 -1.98 -8.14
N ARG A 118 16.60 -1.83 -7.03
CA ARG A 118 17.15 -1.47 -5.72
C ARG A 118 17.24 -2.67 -4.80
N ASP A 119 16.11 -3.07 -4.24
CA ASP A 119 15.98 -4.14 -3.24
C ASP A 119 16.45 -5.49 -3.82
N GLN A 120 16.24 -5.71 -5.13
CA GLN A 120 16.64 -6.94 -5.83
C GLN A 120 17.91 -6.79 -6.67
N CYS A 121 18.58 -5.62 -6.64
CA CYS A 121 19.81 -5.41 -7.41
C CYS A 121 20.84 -4.57 -6.65
N SER A 122 20.73 -3.25 -6.62
CA SER A 122 21.79 -2.39 -6.06
C SER A 122 22.17 -2.73 -4.60
N TRP A 123 21.20 -2.95 -3.73
CA TRP A 123 21.44 -3.23 -2.30
C TRP A 123 22.07 -4.60 -2.04
N VAL A 124 21.83 -5.57 -2.91
CA VAL A 124 22.33 -6.94 -2.73
C VAL A 124 23.62 -7.22 -3.51
N HIS A 125 24.02 -6.31 -4.41
CA HIS A 125 25.22 -6.43 -5.26
C HIS A 125 26.20 -5.25 -5.10
N MET A 126 26.24 -4.63 -3.90
CA MET A 126 27.04 -3.42 -3.65
C MET A 126 28.54 -3.57 -3.97
N LYS A 127 29.06 -4.81 -3.90
CA LYS A 127 30.47 -5.13 -4.17
C LYS A 127 30.74 -5.53 -5.63
N GLN A 128 29.71 -5.56 -6.47
CA GLN A 128 29.75 -6.05 -7.86
C GLN A 128 29.02 -5.08 -8.80
N PRO A 129 29.47 -3.81 -8.90
CA PRO A 129 28.74 -2.76 -9.60
C PRO A 129 28.55 -3.04 -11.10
N LYS A 130 29.53 -3.65 -11.77
CA LYS A 130 29.41 -3.99 -13.21
C LYS A 130 28.32 -5.03 -13.45
N GLU A 131 28.30 -6.08 -12.63
CA GLU A 131 27.30 -7.13 -12.66
C GLU A 131 25.92 -6.61 -12.23
N ALA A 132 25.88 -5.70 -11.25
CA ALA A 132 24.65 -5.02 -10.83
C ALA A 132 24.06 -4.19 -11.97
N THR A 133 24.89 -3.43 -12.71
CA THR A 133 24.42 -2.69 -13.90
C THR A 133 23.91 -3.62 -14.98
N SER A 134 24.63 -4.72 -15.28
CA SER A 134 24.16 -5.73 -16.25
C SER A 134 22.83 -6.33 -15.83
N LYS A 135 22.69 -6.70 -14.55
CA LYS A 135 21.43 -7.22 -14.00
C LYS A 135 20.31 -6.18 -14.08
N ALA A 136 20.59 -4.91 -13.79
CA ALA A 136 19.60 -3.84 -13.88
C ALA A 136 19.09 -3.68 -15.32
N LYS A 137 19.97 -3.73 -16.33
CA LYS A 137 19.58 -3.75 -17.75
C LYS A 137 18.67 -4.92 -18.08
N ASP A 138 19.01 -6.13 -17.62
CA ASP A 138 18.17 -7.31 -17.86
C ASP A 138 16.79 -7.18 -17.20
N LEU A 139 16.74 -6.69 -15.95
CA LEU A 139 15.48 -6.42 -15.25
C LEU A 139 14.63 -5.38 -15.98
N VAL A 140 15.24 -4.31 -16.49
CA VAL A 140 14.55 -3.31 -17.33
C VAL A 140 14.04 -3.95 -18.62
N ARG A 141 14.85 -4.75 -19.33
CA ARG A 141 14.43 -5.48 -20.54
C ARG A 141 13.23 -6.38 -20.26
N MET A 142 13.26 -7.16 -19.18
CA MET A 142 12.16 -8.04 -18.77
C MET A 142 10.90 -7.25 -18.45
N THR A 143 11.04 -6.13 -17.74
CA THR A 143 9.95 -5.24 -17.37
C THR A 143 9.30 -4.62 -18.60
N VAL A 144 10.10 -4.08 -19.52
CA VAL A 144 9.64 -3.54 -20.82
C VAL A 144 8.94 -4.62 -21.63
N ALA A 145 9.50 -5.83 -21.71
CA ALA A 145 8.90 -6.95 -22.42
C ALA A 145 7.50 -7.29 -21.89
N LYS A 146 7.31 -7.36 -20.57
CA LYS A 146 6.00 -7.58 -19.94
C LYS A 146 5.03 -6.43 -20.24
N THR A 147 5.50 -5.19 -20.14
CA THR A 147 4.69 -3.98 -20.35
C THR A 147 4.11 -3.87 -21.76
N ARG A 148 4.82 -4.38 -22.79
CA ARG A 148 4.32 -4.42 -24.17
C ARG A 148 2.98 -5.16 -24.30
N PHE A 149 2.73 -6.15 -23.45
CA PHE A 149 1.52 -6.98 -23.47
C PHE A 149 0.46 -6.55 -22.46
N LYS A 150 0.72 -5.50 -21.67
CA LYS A 150 -0.28 -4.97 -20.75
C LYS A 150 -1.46 -4.40 -21.51
N ARG A 151 -2.65 -4.59 -20.92
CA ARG A 151 -3.92 -4.05 -21.41
C ARG A 151 -4.57 -3.24 -20.28
N PRO A 152 -5.37 -2.22 -20.61
CA PRO A 152 -6.14 -1.52 -19.59
C PRO A 152 -7.06 -2.52 -18.89
N LEU A 153 -7.19 -2.37 -17.57
CA LEU A 153 -8.12 -3.17 -16.77
C LEU A 153 -9.06 -2.24 -16.00
N GLU A 154 -10.26 -2.73 -15.77
CA GLU A 154 -11.26 -2.05 -14.94
C GLU A 154 -11.13 -2.54 -13.49
N ARG A 155 -11.24 -1.60 -12.55
CA ARG A 155 -11.33 -1.94 -11.13
C ARG A 155 -12.73 -2.46 -10.84
N ILE A 156 -12.80 -3.63 -10.24
CA ILE A 156 -14.06 -4.17 -9.73
C ILE A 156 -14.39 -3.40 -8.45
N ALA A 157 -15.49 -2.65 -8.48
CA ALA A 157 -16.04 -2.08 -7.26
C ALA A 157 -16.64 -3.22 -6.42
N SER A 158 -16.34 -3.22 -5.13
CA SER A 158 -16.93 -4.15 -4.18
C SER A 158 -17.46 -3.36 -3.01
N ASP A 159 -18.65 -3.75 -2.54
CA ASP A 159 -19.22 -3.17 -1.34
C ASP A 159 -18.36 -3.50 -0.13
N VAL A 160 -18.37 -2.58 0.85
CA VAL A 160 -17.66 -2.74 2.11
C VAL A 160 -18.71 -2.86 3.21
N MET A 161 -18.71 -3.99 3.91
CA MET A 161 -19.50 -4.17 5.11
C MET A 161 -19.07 -3.16 6.16
N GLN A 162 -19.99 -2.31 6.60
CA GLN A 162 -19.72 -1.18 7.51
C GLN A 162 -19.63 -1.65 8.97
N GLN A 163 -18.82 -2.68 9.21
CA GLN A 163 -18.61 -3.31 10.50
C GLN A 163 -17.12 -3.63 10.67
N ALA A 164 -16.65 -3.70 11.92
CA ALA A 164 -15.25 -4.00 12.24
C ALA A 164 -15.14 -5.15 13.24
N LEU A 165 -14.10 -5.97 13.08
CA LEU A 165 -13.69 -6.98 14.05
C LEU A 165 -12.35 -6.56 14.66
N VAL A 166 -12.31 -6.40 15.98
CA VAL A 166 -11.09 -6.09 16.75
C VAL A 166 -10.70 -7.31 17.56
N ILE A 167 -9.47 -7.78 17.36
CA ILE A 167 -8.93 -8.98 18.02
C ILE A 167 -7.97 -8.53 19.12
N GLY A 168 -8.33 -8.82 20.37
CA GLY A 168 -7.60 -8.44 21.59
C GLY A 168 -8.27 -7.29 22.33
N GLY A 169 -8.68 -7.53 23.57
CA GLY A 169 -9.31 -6.60 24.51
C GLY A 169 -8.33 -5.82 25.39
N GLY A 170 -7.06 -5.69 24.99
CA GLY A 170 -6.10 -4.81 25.65
C GLY A 170 -6.38 -3.32 25.39
N VAL A 171 -5.54 -2.43 25.95
CA VAL A 171 -5.68 -0.96 25.79
C VAL A 171 -5.78 -0.53 24.32
N ALA A 172 -4.95 -1.11 23.43
CA ALA A 172 -4.96 -0.78 22.01
C ALA A 172 -6.26 -1.20 21.32
N GLY A 173 -6.73 -2.42 21.59
CA GLY A 173 -7.96 -2.94 20.98
C GLY A 173 -9.22 -2.24 21.50
N MET A 174 -9.31 -1.99 22.81
CA MET A 174 -10.41 -1.21 23.38
C MET A 174 -10.47 0.22 22.81
N THR A 175 -9.31 0.87 22.66
CA THR A 175 -9.25 2.22 22.06
C THR A 175 -9.65 2.20 20.59
N ALA A 176 -9.17 1.22 19.81
CA ALA A 176 -9.56 1.05 18.42
C ALA A 176 -11.07 0.80 18.29
N ALA A 177 -11.62 -0.09 19.12
CA ALA A 177 -13.03 -0.42 19.11
C ALA A 177 -13.92 0.79 19.43
N LEU A 178 -13.55 1.58 20.45
CA LEU A 178 -14.24 2.83 20.77
C LEU A 178 -14.15 3.86 19.65
N SER A 179 -12.97 4.04 19.04
CA SER A 179 -12.80 4.99 17.95
C SER A 179 -13.72 4.66 16.78
N ILE A 180 -13.80 3.38 16.40
CA ILE A 180 -14.66 2.91 15.31
C ILE A 180 -16.15 3.05 15.69
N ALA A 181 -16.53 2.60 16.88
CA ALA A 181 -17.90 2.66 17.38
C ALA A 181 -18.43 4.09 17.55
N ASN A 182 -17.59 5.03 18.01
CA ASN A 182 -17.95 6.44 18.16
C ASN A 182 -18.17 7.14 16.80
N ASN A 183 -17.63 6.59 15.72
CA ASN A 183 -17.94 7.03 14.35
C ASN A 183 -19.22 6.36 13.78
N GLY A 184 -19.94 5.58 14.60
CA GLY A 184 -21.23 4.98 14.28
C GLY A 184 -21.14 3.65 13.52
N PHE A 185 -20.03 2.92 13.67
CA PHE A 185 -19.82 1.62 13.04
C PHE A 185 -19.98 0.48 14.03
N GLN A 186 -20.67 -0.58 13.64
CA GLN A 186 -20.78 -1.77 14.47
C GLN A 186 -19.39 -2.41 14.62
N THR A 187 -19.00 -2.68 15.86
CA THR A 187 -17.68 -3.21 16.19
C THR A 187 -17.83 -4.47 17.04
N TYR A 188 -17.10 -5.50 16.70
CA TYR A 188 -17.02 -6.76 17.43
C TYR A 188 -15.65 -6.82 18.10
N LEU A 189 -15.59 -6.78 19.43
CA LEU A 189 -14.35 -6.87 20.20
C LEU A 189 -14.20 -8.28 20.77
N VAL A 190 -13.18 -9.02 20.34
CA VAL A 190 -12.93 -10.40 20.74
C VAL A 190 -11.73 -10.46 21.67
N GLU A 191 -11.92 -10.99 22.87
CA GLU A 191 -10.88 -11.17 23.89
C GLU A 191 -10.84 -12.65 24.31
N LYS A 192 -9.62 -13.21 24.30
CA LYS A 192 -9.39 -14.63 24.62
C LYS A 192 -9.54 -14.92 26.11
N GLU A 193 -9.35 -13.92 26.95
CA GLU A 193 -9.45 -14.02 28.41
C GLU A 193 -10.86 -13.64 28.92
N ALA A 194 -11.11 -13.91 30.19
CA ALA A 194 -12.38 -13.59 30.84
C ALA A 194 -12.59 -12.09 31.10
N GLU A 195 -11.56 -11.27 30.92
CA GLU A 195 -11.62 -9.85 31.22
C GLU A 195 -10.82 -9.02 30.21
N LEU A 196 -11.29 -7.79 29.98
CA LEU A 196 -10.58 -6.80 29.20
C LEU A 196 -9.39 -6.19 29.97
N GLY A 197 -8.45 -5.60 29.24
CA GLY A 197 -7.35 -4.79 29.78
C GLY A 197 -5.97 -5.29 29.38
N GLY A 198 -5.83 -6.58 29.07
CA GLY A 198 -4.54 -7.18 28.69
C GLY A 198 -3.46 -6.88 29.72
N ASN A 199 -2.24 -6.56 29.25
CA ASN A 199 -1.09 -6.29 30.12
C ASN A 199 -1.27 -5.06 31.03
N LEU A 200 -2.17 -4.13 30.70
CA LEU A 200 -2.39 -2.93 31.51
C LEU A 200 -2.98 -3.27 32.89
N ARG A 201 -3.57 -4.45 33.06
CA ARG A 201 -4.02 -4.96 34.37
C ARG A 201 -2.87 -5.15 35.36
N ASN A 202 -1.65 -5.39 34.87
CA ASN A 202 -0.46 -5.67 35.67
C ASN A 202 0.41 -4.42 35.89
N ILE A 203 0.00 -3.26 35.39
CA ILE A 203 0.75 -2.00 35.47
C ILE A 203 0.02 -1.07 36.44
N HIS A 204 0.74 -0.56 37.44
CA HIS A 204 0.19 0.33 38.46
C HIS A 204 0.43 1.81 38.16
N PHE A 205 1.66 2.14 37.73
CA PHE A 205 2.10 3.50 37.45
C PHE A 205 2.63 3.61 36.02
N ASP A 206 2.39 4.75 35.38
CA ASP A 206 3.07 5.10 34.13
C ASP A 206 4.48 5.65 34.37
N ILE A 207 5.19 5.97 33.28
CA ILE A 207 6.55 6.52 33.34
C ILE A 207 6.64 7.89 34.04
N SER A 208 5.51 8.56 34.25
CA SER A 208 5.41 9.84 34.98
C SER A 208 4.98 9.64 36.43
N GLY A 209 4.82 8.40 36.89
CA GLY A 209 4.39 8.07 38.24
C GLY A 209 2.88 8.21 38.48
N GLN A 210 2.05 8.38 37.44
CA GLN A 210 0.60 8.48 37.60
C GLN A 210 -0.04 7.08 37.68
N GLU A 211 -1.01 6.92 38.58
CA GLU A 211 -1.76 5.67 38.70
C GLU A 211 -2.64 5.41 37.46
N ILE A 212 -2.50 4.23 36.85
CA ILE A 212 -3.14 3.91 35.57
C ILE A 212 -4.40 3.05 35.69
N ARG A 213 -4.65 2.48 36.88
CA ARG A 213 -5.83 1.63 37.16
C ARG A 213 -7.15 2.34 36.85
N ASN A 214 -7.28 3.60 37.29
CA ASN A 214 -8.47 4.41 37.01
C ASN A 214 -8.68 4.66 35.51
N LYS A 215 -7.60 4.85 34.75
CA LYS A 215 -7.66 5.01 33.28
C LYS A 215 -8.16 3.71 32.62
N LEU A 216 -7.68 2.55 33.07
CA LEU A 216 -8.12 1.25 32.57
C LEU A 216 -9.61 0.99 32.88
N GLU A 217 -10.04 1.22 34.12
CA GLU A 217 -11.43 0.99 34.51
C GLU A 217 -12.40 1.92 33.79
N ASN A 218 -12.02 3.19 33.56
CA ASN A 218 -12.79 4.11 32.74
C ASN A 218 -12.90 3.60 31.28
N LEU A 219 -11.80 3.13 30.70
CA LEU A 219 -11.78 2.59 29.35
C LEU A 219 -12.69 1.35 29.21
N LYS A 220 -12.63 0.42 30.17
CA LYS A 220 -13.54 -0.75 30.22
C LYS A 220 -15.00 -0.31 30.24
N LYS A 221 -15.36 0.63 31.12
CA LYS A 221 -16.73 1.16 31.23
C LYS A 221 -17.21 1.78 29.92
N GLN A 222 -16.36 2.57 29.26
CA GLN A 222 -16.72 3.17 27.98
C GLN A 222 -17.00 2.11 26.90
N VAL A 223 -16.15 1.08 26.82
CA VAL A 223 -16.34 -0.02 25.85
C VAL A 223 -17.63 -0.79 26.16
N GLN A 224 -17.86 -1.15 27.43
CA GLN A 224 -19.02 -1.92 27.88
C GLN A 224 -20.34 -1.17 27.70
N ASN A 225 -20.33 0.16 27.86
CA ASN A 225 -21.53 0.98 27.73
C ASN A 225 -21.80 1.44 26.29
N ASN A 226 -20.92 1.15 25.33
CA ASN A 226 -21.10 1.57 23.94
C ASN A 226 -21.99 0.58 23.18
N LYS A 227 -23.20 1.03 22.80
CA LYS A 227 -24.20 0.23 22.06
C LYS A 227 -23.74 -0.31 20.71
N HIS A 228 -22.68 0.25 20.12
CA HIS A 228 -22.12 -0.20 18.85
C HIS A 228 -20.98 -1.21 19.03
N ILE A 229 -20.65 -1.61 20.26
CA ILE A 229 -19.61 -2.60 20.55
C ILE A 229 -20.25 -3.88 21.08
N ASN A 230 -20.04 -4.99 20.37
CA ASN A 230 -20.35 -6.34 20.86
C ASN A 230 -19.06 -6.97 21.39
N ILE A 231 -19.04 -7.32 22.68
CA ILE A 231 -17.86 -7.89 23.34
C ILE A 231 -18.01 -9.41 23.44
N TYR A 232 -16.97 -10.13 23.03
CA TYR A 232 -16.87 -11.58 23.15
C TYR A 232 -15.65 -11.91 24.02
N LEU A 233 -15.91 -12.19 25.29
CA LEU A 233 -14.91 -12.67 26.24
C LEU A 233 -14.73 -14.18 26.11
N ASN A 234 -13.61 -14.72 26.64
CA ASN A 234 -13.25 -16.13 26.53
C ASN A 234 -13.32 -16.65 25.09
N SER A 235 -13.10 -15.79 24.10
CA SER A 235 -13.37 -16.07 22.69
C SER A 235 -12.17 -15.74 21.84
N TYR A 236 -11.94 -16.54 20.81
CA TYR A 236 -10.86 -16.28 19.85
C TYR A 236 -11.33 -16.54 18.42
N VAL A 237 -10.64 -15.91 17.47
CA VAL A 237 -10.90 -16.11 16.05
C VAL A 237 -10.30 -17.45 15.64
N LYS A 238 -11.16 -18.38 15.21
CA LYS A 238 -10.75 -19.70 14.72
C LYS A 238 -10.36 -19.66 13.24
N GLU A 239 -11.08 -18.87 12.46
CA GLU A 239 -10.96 -18.82 11.01
C GLU A 239 -11.42 -17.46 10.49
N ILE A 240 -10.72 -16.96 9.46
CA ILE A 240 -11.08 -15.75 8.71
C ILE A 240 -11.03 -16.11 7.23
N GLU A 241 -12.15 -15.96 6.55
CA GLU A 241 -12.29 -16.14 5.11
C GLU A 241 -12.69 -14.80 4.45
N GLY A 242 -12.50 -14.68 3.14
CA GLY A 242 -12.92 -13.51 2.36
C GLY A 242 -11.80 -12.53 2.00
N TYR A 243 -12.16 -11.28 1.74
CA TYR A 243 -11.25 -10.22 1.30
C TYR A 243 -11.64 -8.86 1.90
N VAL A 244 -10.83 -7.82 1.66
CA VAL A 244 -11.04 -6.48 2.22
C VAL A 244 -12.47 -6.01 1.99
N GLY A 245 -13.18 -5.71 3.09
CA GLY A 245 -14.57 -5.27 3.10
C GLY A 245 -15.62 -6.38 3.15
N ASN A 246 -15.25 -7.63 2.88
CA ASN A 246 -16.14 -8.80 2.85
C ASN A 246 -15.47 -10.00 3.53
N PHE A 247 -15.24 -9.87 4.84
CA PHE A 247 -14.71 -10.96 5.66
C PHE A 247 -15.83 -11.75 6.34
N ASN A 248 -15.64 -13.07 6.43
CA ASN A 248 -16.44 -13.95 7.26
C ASN A 248 -15.53 -14.59 8.32
N SER A 249 -15.80 -14.32 9.59
CA SER A 249 -14.96 -14.75 10.71
C SER A 249 -15.72 -15.68 11.64
N LYS A 250 -15.15 -16.85 11.94
CA LYS A 250 -15.72 -17.81 12.90
C LYS A 250 -15.05 -17.64 14.26
N LEU A 251 -15.85 -17.34 15.28
CA LEU A 251 -15.39 -17.25 16.66
C LEU A 251 -15.60 -18.58 17.39
N LYS A 252 -14.66 -18.95 18.25
CA LYS A 252 -14.85 -20.03 19.22
C LYS A 252 -14.82 -19.46 20.63
N THR A 253 -15.92 -19.63 21.35
CA THR A 253 -16.01 -19.31 22.78
C THR A 253 -15.64 -20.52 23.60
N GLN A 254 -14.72 -20.35 24.53
CA GLN A 254 -14.36 -21.34 25.52
C GLN A 254 -15.46 -21.31 26.58
N ASN A 255 -16.27 -22.36 26.66
CA ASN A 255 -17.17 -22.54 27.79
C ASN A 255 -16.30 -22.76 29.04
N SER A 256 -16.35 -21.83 29.98
CA SER A 256 -15.96 -22.10 31.35
C SER A 256 -16.83 -23.25 31.83
N LYS A 257 -16.27 -24.45 32.03
CA LYS A 257 -16.90 -25.42 32.92
C LYS A 257 -16.91 -24.74 34.31
N LEU A 258 -18.09 -24.32 34.75
CA LEU A 258 -18.35 -23.97 36.15
C LEU A 258 -18.06 -25.19 37.04
#